data_AF-A0AAD4I8X6-F1
#
_entry.id   AF-A0AAD4I8X6-F1
#
_cell.length_a   1.000
_cell.length_b   1.000
_cell.length_c   1.000
_cell.angle_alpha   90.00
_cell.angle_beta   90.00
_cell.angle_gamma   90.00
#
_symmetry.space_group_name_H-M   'P 1'
#
loop_
_entity.id
_entity.type
_entity.pdbx_description
1 polymer ?
#
loop_
_entity_poly.entity_id
_entity_poly.type
_entity_poly.pdbx_seq_one_letter_code
_entity_poly.pdbx_strand_id
1 'polypeptide(L)'
;MAPIKKRTTARAKSARAARPQTATLPKPDGISSFASSKRDKQKIKHSSFVSKIEKSSAKTQKRRRPNNKLIANLESLADALPEAATDGGLETSQARIVQPKVKLESMKRTKGAKKRKEKLEKLEKERFNANLAQLVGGSGSGTQGADAVKDRWAALKSHVQSNMETKPEFAQQPSQTV
;
A
#
# COMPACT_ATOMS: atom_id res chain seq x y z
N MET A 1 38.26 10.86 -45.38
CA MET A 1 38.26 11.25 -43.96
C MET A 1 37.82 10.07 -43.11
N ALA A 2 38.65 9.58 -42.18
CA ALA A 2 38.29 8.47 -41.29
C ALA A 2 37.50 8.97 -40.06
N PRO A 3 36.46 8.25 -39.60
CA PRO A 3 35.62 8.71 -38.50
C PRO A 3 36.32 8.58 -37.13
N ILE A 4 36.35 9.68 -36.39
CA ILE A 4 36.95 9.78 -35.05
C ILE A 4 36.01 9.17 -34.01
N LYS A 5 36.44 8.08 -33.35
CA LYS A 5 35.69 7.41 -32.28
C LYS A 5 35.72 8.26 -31.00
N LYS A 6 34.56 8.73 -30.54
CA LYS A 6 34.43 9.54 -29.31
C LYS A 6 34.67 8.67 -28.07
N ARG A 7 35.57 9.10 -27.18
CA ARG A 7 35.90 8.42 -25.93
C ARG A 7 34.73 8.50 -24.94
N THR A 8 34.37 7.38 -24.34
CA THR A 8 33.28 7.29 -23.34
C THR A 8 33.70 7.94 -22.03
N THR A 9 32.80 8.74 -21.44
CA THR A 9 33.10 9.51 -20.22
C THR A 9 33.13 8.61 -18.99
N ALA A 10 33.93 8.98 -17.98
CA ALA A 10 34.10 8.20 -16.74
C ALA A 10 32.77 7.93 -16.01
N ARG A 11 31.80 8.87 -16.11
CA ARG A 11 30.44 8.72 -15.57
C ARG A 11 29.64 7.59 -16.24
N ALA A 12 29.83 7.38 -17.55
CA ALA A 12 29.20 6.26 -18.25
C ALA A 12 29.80 4.91 -17.83
N LYS A 13 31.09 4.88 -17.45
CA LYS A 13 31.75 3.68 -16.94
C LYS A 13 31.29 3.30 -15.53
N SER A 14 31.14 4.27 -14.61
CA SER A 14 30.67 3.95 -13.24
C SER A 14 29.19 3.55 -13.20
N ALA A 15 28.35 4.12 -14.07
CA ALA A 15 26.95 3.70 -14.21
C ALA A 15 26.81 2.24 -14.69
N ARG A 16 27.78 1.72 -15.48
CA ARG A 16 27.79 0.33 -15.92
C ARG A 16 28.28 -0.63 -14.84
N ALA A 17 29.15 -0.18 -13.93
CA ALA A 17 29.62 -0.95 -12.78
C ALA A 17 28.57 -1.03 -11.64
N ALA A 18 27.70 -0.03 -11.51
CA ALA A 18 26.62 0.00 -10.52
C ALA A 18 25.35 -0.74 -10.96
N ARG A 19 25.29 -1.24 -12.20
CA ARG A 19 24.18 -2.06 -12.67
C ARG A 19 24.49 -3.50 -12.29
N PRO A 20 23.64 -4.20 -11.52
CA PRO A 20 23.85 -5.62 -11.28
C PRO A 20 23.88 -6.30 -12.64
N GLN A 21 25.04 -6.85 -13.00
CA GLN A 21 25.14 -7.79 -14.10
C GLN A 21 24.15 -8.89 -13.74
N THR A 22 23.12 -9.08 -14.55
CA THR A 22 22.26 -10.24 -14.44
C THR A 22 23.16 -11.43 -14.71
N ALA A 23 23.74 -12.01 -13.66
CA ALA A 23 24.35 -13.31 -13.73
C ALA A 23 23.29 -14.21 -14.36
N THR A 24 23.58 -14.73 -15.55
CA THR A 24 22.79 -15.77 -16.18
C THR A 24 22.90 -16.98 -15.27
N LEU A 25 21.97 -17.08 -14.33
CA LEU A 25 21.76 -18.26 -13.50
C LEU A 25 21.65 -19.47 -14.45
N PRO A 26 22.33 -20.59 -14.18
CA PRO A 26 22.09 -21.83 -14.89
C PRO A 26 20.59 -22.12 -14.79
N LYS A 27 19.92 -22.21 -15.94
CA LYS A 27 18.53 -22.64 -15.98
C LYS A 27 18.56 -24.11 -15.58
N PRO A 28 17.84 -24.54 -14.53
CA PRO A 28 17.77 -25.96 -14.23
C PRO A 28 17.02 -26.62 -15.38
N ASP A 29 17.77 -27.31 -16.22
CA ASP A 29 17.24 -28.21 -17.21
C ASP A 29 16.62 -29.39 -16.46
N GLY A 30 15.32 -29.59 -16.69
CA GLY A 30 14.59 -30.72 -16.14
C GLY A 30 13.87 -30.38 -14.83
N ILE A 31 12.57 -30.65 -14.85
CA ILE A 31 11.70 -30.78 -13.69
C ILE A 31 11.01 -29.47 -13.25
N SER A 32 10.15 -28.95 -14.14
CA SER A 32 8.90 -28.31 -13.69
C SER A 32 7.90 -29.40 -13.29
N SER A 33 8.22 -30.25 -12.30
CA SER A 33 7.35 -31.39 -11.88
C SER A 33 6.06 -30.99 -11.17
N PHE A 34 5.78 -29.70 -11.03
CA PHE A 34 4.49 -29.25 -10.53
C PHE A 34 3.93 -28.19 -11.48
N ALA A 35 2.76 -28.48 -12.05
CA ALA A 35 1.97 -27.47 -12.74
C ALA A 35 1.77 -26.32 -11.74
N SER A 36 2.40 -25.18 -12.02
CA SER A 36 2.41 -24.03 -11.12
C SER A 36 0.98 -23.48 -11.01
N SER A 37 0.22 -24.05 -10.08
CA SER A 37 -1.18 -23.73 -9.87
C SER A 37 -1.30 -22.29 -9.39
N LYS A 38 -2.44 -21.67 -9.68
CA LYS A 38 -2.70 -20.29 -9.25
C LYS A 38 -2.58 -20.16 -7.72
N ARG A 39 -3.01 -21.19 -6.99
CA ARG A 39 -2.91 -21.30 -5.53
C ARG A 39 -1.45 -21.35 -5.07
N ASP A 40 -0.60 -22.14 -5.73
CA ASP A 40 0.81 -22.26 -5.37
C ASP A 40 1.58 -20.95 -5.61
N LYS A 41 1.37 -20.31 -6.77
CA LYS A 41 1.92 -18.98 -7.06
C LYS A 41 1.48 -17.94 -6.02
N GLN A 42 0.24 -18.00 -5.56
CA GLN A 42 -0.28 -17.11 -4.53
C GLN A 42 0.38 -17.37 -3.18
N LYS A 43 0.52 -18.63 -2.77
CA LYS A 43 1.22 -19.01 -1.53
C LYS A 43 2.68 -18.56 -1.53
N ILE A 44 3.41 -18.78 -2.62
CA ILE A 44 4.80 -18.36 -2.78
C ILE A 44 4.93 -16.83 -2.69
N LYS A 45 4.05 -16.08 -3.38
CA LYS A 45 4.01 -14.61 -3.30
C LYS A 45 3.71 -14.12 -1.89
N HIS A 46 2.74 -14.74 -1.22
CA HIS A 46 2.35 -14.38 0.13
C HIS A 46 3.50 -14.63 1.12
N SER A 47 4.12 -15.81 1.10
CA SER A 47 5.29 -16.15 1.93
C SER A 47 6.46 -15.19 1.71
N SER A 48 6.76 -14.87 0.44
CA SER A 48 7.80 -13.90 0.08
C SER A 48 7.49 -12.50 0.62
N PHE A 49 6.22 -12.09 0.58
CA PHE A 49 5.78 -10.78 1.08
C PHE A 49 5.83 -10.69 2.62
N VAL A 50 5.34 -11.71 3.32
CA VAL A 50 5.35 -11.79 4.79
C VAL A 50 6.77 -11.73 5.32
N SER A 51 7.69 -12.56 4.77
CA SER A 51 9.09 -12.54 5.18
C SER A 51 9.79 -11.20 4.95
N LYS A 52 9.37 -10.42 3.93
CA LYS A 52 9.89 -9.08 3.66
C LYS A 52 9.39 -8.06 4.67
N ILE A 53 8.15 -8.17 5.12
CA ILE A 53 7.56 -7.25 6.10
C ILE A 53 8.08 -7.54 7.49
N GLU A 54 8.09 -8.81 7.90
CA GLU A 54 8.60 -9.22 9.22
C GLU A 54 10.03 -8.72 9.43
N LYS A 55 10.92 -8.95 8.44
CA LYS A 55 12.33 -8.50 8.48
C LYS A 55 12.51 -6.99 8.40
N SER A 56 11.56 -6.24 7.85
CA SER A 56 11.64 -4.77 7.74
C SER A 56 10.87 -4.02 8.84
N SER A 57 10.12 -4.74 9.68
CA SER A 57 9.36 -4.16 10.80
C SER A 57 10.25 -3.71 11.97
N ALA A 58 11.46 -4.27 12.09
CA ALA A 58 12.48 -3.85 13.04
C ALA A 58 13.06 -2.49 12.60
N LYS A 59 12.44 -1.40 13.05
CA LYS A 59 12.99 -0.05 12.87
C LYS A 59 14.31 0.03 13.63
N THR A 60 15.43 0.04 12.92
CA THR A 60 16.73 0.42 13.49
C THR A 60 16.59 1.80 14.13
N GLN A 61 16.78 1.90 15.45
CA GLN A 61 16.69 3.17 16.17
C GLN A 61 17.59 4.20 15.49
N LYS A 62 16.98 5.26 14.93
CA LYS A 62 17.72 6.40 14.39
C LYS A 62 18.38 7.12 15.56
N ARG A 63 19.68 6.85 15.77
CA ARG A 63 20.48 7.57 16.75
C ARG A 63 20.53 9.05 16.34
N ARG A 64 19.96 9.93 17.17
CA ARG A 64 20.04 11.38 16.99
C ARG A 64 21.50 11.82 17.20
N ARG A 65 21.96 12.81 16.43
CA ARG A 65 23.26 13.46 16.66
C ARG A 65 23.30 13.98 18.10
N PRO A 66 24.47 13.99 18.77
CA PRO A 66 24.57 14.40 20.18
C PRO A 66 24.00 15.80 20.45
N ASN A 67 24.16 16.73 19.51
CA ASN A 67 23.61 18.08 19.58
C ASN A 67 22.07 18.14 19.50
N ASN A 68 21.42 17.09 18.97
CA ASN A 68 19.96 17.00 18.87
C ASN A 68 19.37 16.02 19.89
N LYS A 69 20.11 15.63 20.94
CA LYS A 69 19.53 14.81 22.01
C LYS A 69 18.61 15.70 22.86
N LEU A 70 17.42 15.18 23.17
CA LEU A 70 16.55 15.85 24.13
C LEU A 70 17.25 15.81 25.48
N ILE A 71 17.43 16.97 26.10
CA ILE A 71 17.97 17.08 27.46
C ILE A 71 16.80 16.77 28.38
N ALA A 72 16.80 15.57 28.97
CA ALA A 72 15.72 15.08 29.83
C ALA A 72 15.97 15.41 31.31
N ASN A 73 16.38 16.64 31.60
CA ASN A 73 16.57 17.12 32.98
C ASN A 73 15.30 17.84 33.46
N LEU A 74 14.96 17.73 34.75
CA LEU A 74 13.73 18.34 35.31
C LEU A 74 13.65 19.85 35.09
N GLU A 75 14.79 20.55 35.09
CA GLU A 75 14.88 21.98 34.81
C GLU A 75 14.56 22.34 33.35
N SER A 76 14.93 21.47 32.39
CA SER A 76 14.58 21.67 30.97
C SER A 76 13.10 21.41 30.69
N LEU A 77 12.44 20.59 31.53
CA LEU A 77 10.99 20.40 31.44
C LEU A 77 10.24 21.62 31.97
N ALA A 78 10.78 22.31 32.99
CA ALA A 78 10.23 23.56 33.50
C ALA A 78 10.28 24.69 32.45
N ASP A 79 11.37 24.80 31.70
CA ASP A 79 11.55 25.81 30.62
C ASP A 79 10.75 25.48 29.34
N ALA A 80 10.45 24.18 29.12
CA ALA A 80 9.66 23.72 27.98
C ALA A 80 8.15 23.73 28.23
N LEU A 81 7.71 23.96 29.47
CA LEU A 81 6.31 24.27 29.75
C LEU A 81 6.02 25.64 29.12
N PRO A 82 4.97 25.77 28.29
CA PRO A 82 4.51 27.09 27.93
C PRO A 82 4.24 27.82 29.24
N GLU A 83 4.82 29.01 29.45
CA GLU A 83 4.43 29.88 30.55
C GLU A 83 2.92 30.07 30.44
N ALA A 84 2.17 29.28 31.20
CA ALA A 84 0.74 29.41 31.30
C ALA A 84 0.59 30.74 32.01
N ALA A 85 0.32 31.78 31.21
CA ALA A 85 0.05 33.13 31.65
C ALA A 85 -0.73 33.07 32.96
N THR A 86 -0.06 33.48 34.03
CA THR A 86 -0.62 33.63 35.37
C THR A 86 -1.54 34.84 35.34
N ASP A 87 -2.61 34.79 34.55
CA ASP A 87 -3.68 35.78 34.51
C ASP A 87 -4.94 35.13 33.88
N GLY A 88 -5.72 34.48 34.73
CA GLY A 88 -7.19 34.57 34.73
C GLY A 88 -8.00 34.32 33.45
N GLY A 89 -7.68 33.34 32.61
CA GLY A 89 -8.50 33.03 31.43
C GLY A 89 -8.59 31.54 31.08
N LEU A 90 -9.44 30.80 31.79
CA LEU A 90 -9.87 29.46 31.37
C LEU A 90 -10.82 29.57 30.17
N GLU A 91 -10.27 29.80 28.98
CA GLU A 91 -11.01 29.67 27.72
C GLU A 91 -11.16 28.19 27.35
N THR A 92 -12.21 27.57 27.87
CA THR A 92 -12.81 26.35 27.30
C THR A 92 -13.42 26.67 25.94
N SER A 93 -12.60 26.83 24.91
CA SER A 93 -13.08 27.21 23.59
C SER A 93 -12.34 26.46 22.48
N GLN A 94 -13.00 25.39 22.04
CA GLN A 94 -12.95 24.83 20.68
C GLN A 94 -11.60 24.27 20.23
N ALA A 95 -11.59 22.97 19.87
CA ALA A 95 -10.48 22.35 19.17
C ALA A 95 -10.18 23.11 17.88
N ARG A 96 -9.26 24.08 17.97
CA ARG A 96 -8.73 24.80 16.82
C ARG A 96 -8.08 23.75 15.95
N ILE A 97 -8.72 23.41 14.83
CA ILE A 97 -8.08 22.66 13.76
C ILE A 97 -6.91 23.53 13.35
N VAL A 98 -5.72 23.21 13.86
CA VAL A 98 -4.48 23.85 13.49
C VAL A 98 -4.23 23.42 12.06
N GLN A 99 -4.83 24.16 11.12
CA GLN A 99 -4.50 24.11 9.71
C GLN A 99 -2.97 24.20 9.64
N PRO A 100 -2.28 23.16 9.14
CA PRO A 100 -0.83 23.18 9.10
C PRO A 100 -0.41 24.41 8.29
N LYS A 101 0.42 25.26 8.90
CA LYS A 101 0.94 26.52 8.33
C LYS A 101 1.63 26.31 6.97
N VAL A 102 1.97 25.05 6.64
CA VAL A 102 2.53 24.61 5.36
C VAL A 102 1.53 23.70 4.66
N LYS A 103 1.02 24.14 3.50
CA LYS A 103 0.26 23.28 2.58
C LYS A 103 1.18 22.15 2.12
N LEU A 104 0.94 20.94 2.62
CA LEU A 104 1.68 19.75 2.21
C LEU A 104 1.25 19.39 0.79
N GLU A 105 2.05 19.81 -0.19
CA GLU A 105 1.85 19.39 -1.58
C GLU A 105 2.15 17.90 -1.70
N SER A 106 1.19 17.12 -2.21
CA SER A 106 1.33 15.66 -2.36
C SER A 106 2.35 15.25 -3.42
N MET A 107 2.79 16.17 -4.27
CA MET A 107 3.78 15.92 -5.31
C MET A 107 4.92 16.94 -5.30
N LYS A 108 6.14 16.44 -5.56
CA LYS A 108 7.32 17.28 -5.75
C LYS A 108 7.10 18.23 -6.94
N ARG A 109 7.45 19.51 -6.78
CA ARG A 109 7.43 20.52 -7.84
C ARG A 109 8.55 20.25 -8.86
N THR A 110 8.35 19.26 -9.73
CA THR A 110 9.25 18.97 -10.86
C THR A 110 8.57 19.27 -12.19
N LYS A 111 9.35 19.60 -13.23
CA LYS A 111 8.82 19.89 -14.57
C LYS A 111 8.00 18.69 -15.06
N GLY A 112 6.72 18.93 -15.33
CA GLY A 112 5.79 17.89 -15.79
C GLY A 112 5.09 17.08 -14.69
N ALA A 113 5.37 17.31 -13.40
CA ALA A 113 4.63 16.65 -12.31
C ALA A 113 3.12 16.94 -12.37
N LYS A 114 2.74 18.21 -12.62
CA LYS A 114 1.33 18.62 -12.77
C LYS A 114 0.64 17.91 -13.93
N LYS A 115 1.32 17.75 -15.07
CA LYS A 115 0.78 17.02 -16.24
C LYS A 115 0.59 15.53 -15.95
N ARG A 116 1.52 14.90 -15.21
CA ARG A 116 1.36 13.50 -14.79
C ARG A 116 0.21 13.33 -13.81
N LYS A 117 0.06 14.27 -12.86
CA LYS A 117 -1.06 14.31 -11.93
C LYS A 117 -2.40 14.43 -12.66
N GLU A 118 -2.52 15.39 -13.57
CA GLU A 118 -3.73 15.58 -14.39
C GLU A 118 -4.08 14.34 -15.21
N LYS A 119 -3.07 13.68 -15.82
CA LYS A 119 -3.28 12.43 -16.55
C LYS A 119 -3.78 11.31 -15.64
N LEU A 120 -3.23 11.17 -14.42
CA LEU A 120 -3.69 10.18 -13.45
C LEU A 120 -5.12 10.49 -12.99
N GLU A 121 -5.41 11.74 -12.63
CA GLU A 121 -6.74 12.17 -12.23
C GLU A 121 -7.78 11.94 -13.32
N LYS A 122 -7.43 12.16 -14.59
CA LYS A 122 -8.32 11.86 -15.73
C LYS A 122 -8.63 10.37 -15.82
N LEU A 123 -7.60 9.52 -15.76
CA LEU A 123 -7.76 8.06 -15.80
C LEU A 123 -8.56 7.54 -14.59
N GLU A 124 -8.36 8.15 -13.41
CA GLU A 124 -9.10 7.82 -12.19
C GLU A 124 -10.57 8.24 -12.30
N LYS A 125 -10.86 9.42 -12.85
CA LYS A 125 -12.25 9.86 -13.13
C LYS A 125 -12.94 8.93 -14.12
N GLU A 126 -12.28 8.56 -15.21
CA GLU A 126 -12.83 7.63 -16.20
C GLU A 126 -13.11 6.26 -15.57
N ARG A 127 -12.18 5.74 -14.76
CA ARG A 127 -12.37 4.49 -14.01
C ARG A 127 -13.50 4.58 -13.00
N PHE A 128 -13.59 5.70 -12.29
CA PHE A 128 -14.65 5.94 -11.32
C PHE A 128 -16.02 6.04 -12.01
N ASN A 129 -16.10 6.75 -13.12
CA ASN A 129 -17.32 6.85 -13.92
C ASN A 129 -17.74 5.50 -14.50
N ALA A 130 -16.78 4.68 -14.97
CA ALA A 130 -17.06 3.33 -15.44
C ALA A 130 -17.54 2.42 -14.30
N ASN A 131 -16.95 2.53 -13.11
CA ASN A 131 -17.39 1.79 -11.92
C ASN A 131 -18.77 2.26 -11.44
N LEU A 132 -19.03 3.57 -11.45
CA LEU A 132 -20.33 4.16 -11.14
C LEU A 132 -21.38 3.70 -12.16
N ALA A 133 -21.05 3.69 -13.46
CA ALA A 133 -21.94 3.19 -14.50
C ALA A 133 -22.19 1.69 -14.36
N GLN A 134 -21.22 0.90 -13.92
CA GLN A 134 -21.42 -0.52 -13.59
C GLN A 134 -22.23 -0.70 -12.30
N LEU A 135 -22.08 0.19 -11.32
CA LEU A 135 -22.86 0.16 -10.09
C LEU A 135 -24.32 0.57 -10.37
N VAL A 136 -24.53 1.59 -11.20
CA VAL A 136 -25.87 2.09 -11.59
C VAL A 136 -26.52 1.17 -12.63
N GLY A 137 -25.76 0.69 -13.62
CA GLY A 137 -26.23 -0.19 -14.69
C GLY A 137 -26.26 -1.68 -14.32
N GLY A 138 -25.40 -2.13 -13.42
CA GLY A 138 -25.47 -3.45 -12.77
C GLY A 138 -26.44 -3.49 -11.58
N SER A 139 -26.86 -2.33 -11.08
CA SER A 139 -28.04 -2.12 -10.22
C SER A 139 -29.25 -1.66 -11.04
N GLY A 140 -29.31 -2.06 -12.32
CA GLY A 140 -30.44 -1.86 -13.23
C GLY A 140 -31.62 -2.80 -12.96
N SER A 141 -31.75 -3.31 -11.74
CA SER A 141 -33.05 -3.55 -11.11
C SER A 141 -33.07 -2.68 -9.86
N GLY A 142 -33.84 -1.60 -9.94
CA GLY A 142 -33.97 -0.66 -8.85
C GLY A 142 -34.68 -1.31 -7.67
N THR A 143 -33.91 -1.77 -6.68
CA THR A 143 -34.46 -2.06 -5.36
C THR A 143 -33.44 -1.67 -4.28
N GLN A 144 -33.72 -0.52 -3.68
CA GLN A 144 -33.53 -0.13 -2.28
C GLN A 144 -32.37 -0.81 -1.51
N GLY A 145 -31.53 0.01 -0.86
CA GLY A 145 -30.28 -0.36 -0.16
C GLY A 145 -30.30 -1.47 0.90
N ALA A 146 -31.40 -2.19 1.09
CA ALA A 146 -31.46 -3.47 1.78
C ALA A 146 -31.24 -4.68 0.83
N ASP A 147 -31.75 -4.65 -0.40
CA ASP A 147 -31.63 -5.77 -1.35
C ASP A 147 -30.25 -5.80 -2.01
N ALA A 148 -29.62 -4.65 -2.26
CA ALA A 148 -28.22 -4.58 -2.66
C ALA A 148 -27.26 -5.18 -1.60
N VAL A 149 -27.60 -5.05 -0.31
CA VAL A 149 -26.86 -5.70 0.77
C VAL A 149 -27.15 -7.20 0.75
N LYS A 150 -28.40 -7.65 0.58
CA LYS A 150 -28.73 -9.08 0.45
C LYS A 150 -28.01 -9.72 -0.74
N ASP A 151 -27.95 -9.06 -1.89
CA ASP A 151 -27.25 -9.55 -3.09
C ASP A 151 -25.74 -9.63 -2.87
N ARG A 152 -25.15 -8.63 -2.22
CA ARG A 152 -23.74 -8.66 -1.85
C ARG A 152 -23.43 -9.78 -0.85
N TRP A 153 -24.32 -10.02 0.10
CA TRP A 153 -24.20 -11.10 1.07
C TRP A 153 -24.45 -12.47 0.45
N ALA A 154 -25.36 -12.59 -0.53
CA ALA A 154 -25.58 -13.80 -1.30
C ALA A 154 -24.36 -14.14 -2.15
N ALA A 155 -23.78 -13.14 -2.83
CA ALA A 155 -22.53 -13.29 -3.58
C ALA A 155 -21.36 -13.71 -2.65
N LEU A 156 -21.28 -13.14 -1.44
CA LEU A 156 -20.28 -13.52 -0.45
C LEU A 156 -20.49 -14.96 0.04
N LYS A 157 -21.73 -15.36 0.35
CA LYS A 157 -22.07 -16.73 0.77
C LYS A 157 -21.70 -17.73 -0.33
N SER A 158 -22.06 -17.45 -1.58
CA SER A 158 -21.68 -18.27 -2.74
C SER A 158 -20.17 -18.37 -2.92
N HIS A 159 -19.44 -17.25 -2.79
CA HIS A 159 -17.98 -17.24 -2.90
C HIS A 159 -17.29 -18.06 -1.79
N VAL A 160 -17.78 -17.94 -0.56
CA VAL A 160 -17.27 -18.69 0.61
C VAL A 160 -17.60 -20.18 0.46
N GLN A 161 -18.83 -20.52 0.11
CA GLN A 161 -19.26 -21.90 -0.12
C GLN A 161 -18.46 -22.55 -1.26
N SER A 162 -18.17 -21.82 -2.33
CA SER A 162 -17.36 -22.30 -3.44
C SER A 162 -15.88 -22.48 -3.08
N ASN A 163 -15.34 -21.76 -2.09
CA ASN A 163 -13.94 -21.86 -1.68
C ASN A 163 -13.70 -22.69 -0.41
N MET A 164 -14.75 -23.04 0.34
CA MET A 164 -14.62 -23.89 1.52
C MET A 164 -14.53 -25.36 1.13
N GLU A 165 -13.54 -26.06 1.68
CA GLU A 165 -13.45 -27.51 1.59
C GLU A 165 -14.49 -28.10 2.55
N THR A 166 -15.63 -28.55 2.03
CA THR A 166 -16.60 -29.31 2.81
C THR A 166 -16.11 -30.74 2.92
N LYS A 167 -15.70 -31.14 4.13
CA LYS A 167 -15.33 -32.52 4.39
C LYS A 167 -16.56 -33.44 4.22
N PRO A 168 -16.41 -34.63 3.61
CA PRO A 168 -17.53 -35.48 3.20
C PRO A 168 -18.41 -35.93 4.38
N GLU A 169 -17.87 -35.98 5.60
CA GLU A 169 -18.63 -36.31 6.82
C GLU A 169 -19.77 -35.33 7.15
N PHE A 170 -19.80 -34.12 6.58
CA PHE A 170 -20.86 -33.13 6.82
C PHE A 170 -21.90 -33.03 5.70
N ALA A 171 -21.67 -33.69 4.55
CA ALA A 171 -22.59 -33.68 3.42
C ALA A 171 -23.73 -34.70 3.57
N GLN A 172 -23.54 -35.71 4.43
CA GLN A 172 -24.55 -36.71 4.78
C GLN A 172 -25.17 -36.34 6.14
N GLN A 173 -26.20 -35.51 6.13
CA GLN A 173 -27.09 -35.43 7.28
C GLN A 173 -27.95 -36.70 7.28
N PRO A 174 -28.02 -37.46 8.39
CA PRO A 174 -28.93 -38.60 8.47
C PRO A 174 -30.36 -38.07 8.40
N SER A 175 -31.11 -38.54 7.40
CA SER A 175 -32.56 -38.42 7.36
C SER A 175 -33.12 -39.05 8.64
N GLN A 176 -33.53 -38.22 9.61
CA GLN A 176 -34.31 -38.70 10.75
C GLN A 176 -35.63 -39.24 10.20
N THR A 177 -35.71 -40.57 10.13
CA THR A 177 -36.93 -41.33 9.96
C THR A 177 -37.68 -41.36 11.29
N VAL A 178 -38.90 -40.80 11.25
CA VAL A 178 -40.11 -41.05 12.07
C VAL A 178 -39.94 -41.13 13.59
#